data_AF-A0AAI9WB08-F1
#
_entry.id   AF-A0AAI9WB08-F1
#
_cell.length_a   1.000
_cell.length_b   1.000
_cell.length_c   1.000
_cell.angle_alpha   90.00
_cell.angle_beta   90.00
_cell.angle_gamma   90.00
#
_symmetry.space_group_name_H-M   'P 1'
#
loop_
_entity.id
_entity.type
_entity.pdbx_description
1 polymer ?
#
loop_
_entity_poly.entity_id
_entity_poly.type
_entity_poly.pdbx_seq_one_letter_code
_entity_poly.pdbx_strand_id
1 'polypeptide(L)'
;MFKKVTLYTNQLVDMKGFYEYQLGFRIVEENETSFTLSIGESQLVFQESERPAIYHFALNIPGNQYTLAKHWASERVTLNRQEGMDEVFYANFDADAFYFQDPAGNVVEFIARRSVDRMGNFTVDSLLDISEVSMTTPYVEEVGELIEQMDIPVRGNKGIDAKSLNFLGSGHAFIILVAPKRTWYFSKQKSETHPLAIELRDGRQISMTEEGRFQQEKPDNPIMGKMEEIDFSGVVYLQKEQMWTAARGFANRADERSNAVDTRFGIASGSKLFTAVVVCQLVGEGKLDFSNTLSELLPHDFPQFDVTIHQLLTHTSGMPDYFDEQIEGAFEDLWKKQPMYLMQTASDFIPLFKNLPAMFEPGERFHYNNAGFIALGLIIEKVTGQEFAEVVEERIFAPAQMKRSGYFYLDRLPAHTAIGYVEEADFWRTNQYALPIRGGADGGAYVTAGDMANFWKCLMDGTLLSREILSAMLQVHASGENGDYGYGIWIQGRANSVSKYHIMGYDPGVSFHSAFYPEEASVLTVLSNKNSGARDIIKTIEELKIEKE
;
A
#
# COMPACT_ATOMS: atom_id res chain seq x y z
N MET A 1 -9.33 -13.29 -6.24
CA MET A 1 -10.16 -12.35 -5.44
C MET A 1 -10.34 -12.87 -4.02
N PHE A 2 -11.01 -14.02 -3.85
CA PHE A 2 -11.24 -14.61 -2.54
C PHE A 2 -9.95 -15.13 -1.89
N LYS A 3 -9.82 -14.87 -0.59
CA LYS A 3 -8.87 -15.53 0.32
C LYS A 3 -9.61 -16.58 1.15
N LYS A 4 -10.72 -16.19 1.79
CA LYS A 4 -11.54 -17.04 2.66
C LYS A 4 -13.01 -16.72 2.45
N VAL A 5 -13.86 -17.74 2.39
CA VAL A 5 -15.33 -17.60 2.34
C VAL A 5 -15.92 -18.43 3.47
N THR A 6 -16.77 -17.84 4.29
CA THR A 6 -17.46 -18.51 5.40
C THR A 6 -18.94 -18.63 5.09
N LEU A 7 -19.42 -19.87 5.06
CA LEU A 7 -20.80 -20.26 4.90
C LEU A 7 -21.31 -20.91 6.18
N TYR A 8 -22.61 -20.81 6.45
CA TYR A 8 -23.22 -21.33 7.67
C TYR A 8 -24.02 -22.59 7.42
N THR A 9 -24.07 -23.52 8.38
CA THR A 9 -24.85 -24.76 8.23
C THR A 9 -25.31 -25.31 9.57
N ASN A 10 -26.51 -25.89 9.61
CA ASN A 10 -27.00 -26.67 10.74
C ASN A 10 -26.70 -28.18 10.61
N GLN A 11 -25.92 -28.57 9.60
CA GLN A 11 -25.53 -29.96 9.32
C GLN A 11 -24.00 -30.10 9.32
N LEU A 12 -23.31 -29.42 10.24
CA LEU A 12 -21.84 -29.31 10.23
C LEU A 12 -21.14 -30.67 10.18
N VAL A 13 -21.62 -31.65 10.96
CA VAL A 13 -21.04 -33.00 11.03
C VAL A 13 -21.17 -33.74 9.70
N ASP A 14 -22.37 -33.73 9.09
CA ASP A 14 -22.63 -34.39 7.81
C ASP A 14 -21.87 -33.71 6.67
N MET A 15 -21.82 -32.38 6.69
CA MET A 15 -21.04 -31.56 5.77
C MET A 15 -19.55 -31.91 5.85
N LYS A 16 -18.98 -31.98 7.06
CA LYS A 16 -17.59 -32.36 7.26
C LYS A 16 -17.33 -33.75 6.68
N GLY A 17 -18.17 -34.73 7.00
CA GLY A 17 -18.01 -36.09 6.52
C GLY A 17 -18.09 -36.20 4.99
N PHE A 18 -18.98 -35.43 4.37
CA PHE A 18 -19.11 -35.34 2.92
C PHE A 18 -17.85 -34.75 2.27
N TYR A 19 -17.38 -33.58 2.72
CA TYR A 19 -16.21 -32.95 2.10
C TYR A 19 -14.91 -33.71 2.39
N GLU A 20 -14.70 -34.17 3.62
CA GLU A 20 -13.47 -34.87 4.03
C GLU A 20 -13.40 -36.30 3.46
N TYR A 21 -14.45 -37.11 3.64
CA TYR A 21 -14.36 -38.54 3.32
C TYR A 21 -14.92 -38.89 1.95
N GLN A 22 -16.02 -38.26 1.52
CA GLN A 22 -16.65 -38.58 0.23
C GLN A 22 -15.97 -37.85 -0.93
N LEU A 23 -15.62 -36.57 -0.74
CA LEU A 23 -14.91 -35.78 -1.75
C LEU A 23 -13.39 -35.70 -1.51
N GLY A 24 -12.88 -36.05 -0.33
CA GLY A 24 -11.44 -36.14 -0.07
C GLY A 24 -10.75 -34.80 0.20
N PHE A 25 -11.49 -33.70 0.45
CA PHE A 25 -10.89 -32.39 0.70
C PHE A 25 -10.00 -32.39 1.95
N ARG A 26 -8.91 -31.64 1.88
CA ARG A 26 -8.06 -31.39 3.03
C ARG A 26 -8.69 -30.35 3.96
N ILE A 27 -8.98 -30.76 5.19
CA ILE A 27 -9.28 -29.85 6.29
C ILE A 27 -7.97 -29.26 6.81
N VAL A 28 -7.88 -27.93 6.83
CA VAL A 28 -6.68 -27.20 7.30
C VAL A 28 -6.85 -26.59 8.68
N GLU A 29 -8.09 -26.40 9.13
CA GLU A 29 -8.45 -25.89 10.45
C GLU A 29 -9.80 -26.47 10.86
N GLU A 30 -9.96 -26.82 12.13
CA GLU A 30 -11.20 -27.36 12.69
C GLU A 30 -11.31 -26.96 14.16
N ASN A 31 -12.54 -26.62 14.58
CA ASN A 31 -12.92 -26.51 15.98
C ASN A 31 -14.35 -27.08 16.18
N GLU A 32 -14.87 -26.99 17.40
CA GLU A 32 -16.19 -27.56 17.74
C GLU A 32 -17.34 -27.01 16.89
N THR A 33 -17.20 -25.81 16.34
CA THR A 33 -18.27 -25.10 15.61
C THR A 33 -17.93 -24.84 14.14
N SER A 34 -16.79 -25.28 13.62
CA SER A 34 -16.44 -25.03 12.22
C SER A 34 -15.34 -25.95 11.68
N PHE A 35 -15.29 -26.09 10.36
CA PHE A 35 -14.14 -26.65 9.66
C PHE A 35 -13.81 -25.85 8.39
N THR A 36 -12.53 -25.84 8.03
CA THR A 36 -12.00 -25.10 6.88
C THR A 36 -11.39 -26.04 5.86
N LEU A 37 -11.89 -25.98 4.63
CA LEU A 37 -11.35 -26.67 3.47
C LEU A 37 -10.32 -25.80 2.76
N SER A 38 -9.23 -26.42 2.30
CA SER A 38 -8.32 -25.79 1.33
C SER A 38 -8.81 -26.04 -0.09
N ILE A 39 -9.03 -24.96 -0.85
CA ILE A 39 -9.41 -24.96 -2.25
C ILE A 39 -8.32 -24.25 -3.04
N GLY A 40 -7.27 -24.98 -3.40
CA GLY A 40 -6.08 -24.43 -4.04
C GLY A 40 -5.53 -23.21 -3.28
N GLU A 41 -5.68 -22.02 -3.84
CA GLU A 41 -5.19 -20.77 -3.23
C GLU A 41 -6.20 -20.05 -2.31
N SER A 42 -7.36 -20.64 -2.06
CA SER A 42 -8.44 -20.07 -1.24
C SER A 42 -8.93 -21.04 -0.17
N GLN A 43 -9.68 -20.54 0.80
CA GLN A 43 -10.26 -21.33 1.89
C GLN A 43 -11.78 -21.21 1.90
N LEU A 44 -12.46 -22.33 2.14
CA LEU A 44 -13.90 -22.39 2.35
C LEU A 44 -14.19 -22.90 3.76
N VAL A 45 -14.87 -22.10 4.57
CA VAL A 45 -15.27 -22.43 5.94
C VAL A 45 -16.74 -22.78 5.97
N PHE A 46 -17.06 -23.86 6.67
CA PHE A 46 -18.42 -24.12 7.13
C PHE A 46 -18.47 -23.88 8.63
N GLN A 47 -19.31 -22.93 9.03
CA GLN A 47 -19.57 -22.51 10.41
C GLN A 47 -20.92 -23.06 10.86
N GLU A 48 -21.00 -23.56 12.09
CA GLU A 48 -22.24 -24.02 12.69
C GLU A 48 -23.26 -22.89 12.81
N SER A 49 -24.51 -23.20 12.53
CA SER A 49 -25.66 -22.32 12.76
C SER A 49 -26.86 -23.16 13.18
N GLU A 50 -27.76 -22.57 13.98
CA GLU A 50 -29.02 -23.22 14.34
C GLU A 50 -29.97 -23.33 13.13
N ARG A 51 -29.83 -22.45 12.15
CA ARG A 51 -30.74 -22.37 10.99
C ARG A 51 -30.15 -23.10 9.78
N PRO A 52 -30.98 -23.81 9.01
CA PRO A 52 -30.56 -24.32 7.71
C PRO A 52 -30.25 -23.16 6.77
N ALA A 53 -29.17 -23.31 6.01
CA ALA A 53 -28.78 -22.33 5.00
C ALA A 53 -28.29 -23.03 3.74
N ILE A 54 -28.73 -22.51 2.59
CA ILE A 54 -28.45 -23.05 1.26
C ILE A 54 -27.79 -21.97 0.42
N TYR A 55 -26.56 -22.25 -0.02
CA TYR A 55 -25.78 -21.38 -0.88
C TYR A 55 -25.58 -22.01 -2.25
N HIS A 56 -25.22 -21.18 -3.21
CA HIS A 56 -24.59 -21.62 -4.44
C HIS A 56 -23.14 -21.12 -4.43
N PHE A 57 -22.20 -22.00 -4.75
CA PHE A 57 -20.82 -21.62 -4.96
C PHE A 57 -20.16 -22.50 -6.01
N ALA A 58 -19.20 -21.93 -6.72
CA ALA A 58 -18.47 -22.58 -7.80
C ALA A 58 -16.98 -22.66 -7.48
N LEU A 59 -16.35 -23.78 -7.84
CA LEU A 59 -14.92 -24.00 -7.70
C LEU A 59 -14.27 -24.13 -9.08
N ASN A 60 -13.19 -23.39 -9.32
CA ASN A 60 -12.45 -23.46 -10.56
C ASN A 60 -11.67 -24.79 -10.63
N ILE A 61 -11.87 -25.53 -11.72
CA ILE A 61 -11.04 -26.69 -12.11
C ILE A 61 -10.17 -26.32 -13.32
N PRO A 62 -9.03 -27.01 -13.55
CA PRO A 62 -8.21 -26.79 -14.73
C PRO A 62 -8.99 -27.05 -16.02
N GLY A 63 -8.81 -26.17 -17.02
CA GLY A 63 -9.58 -26.16 -18.26
C GLY A 63 -9.51 -27.49 -19.01
N ASN A 64 -8.30 -28.01 -19.20
CA ASN A 64 -8.04 -29.30 -19.85
C ASN A 64 -8.48 -30.55 -19.05
N GLN A 65 -8.94 -30.40 -17.80
CA GLN A 65 -9.31 -31.52 -16.94
C GLN A 65 -10.82 -31.70 -16.75
N TYR A 66 -11.67 -30.92 -17.44
CA TYR A 66 -13.13 -30.97 -17.27
C TYR A 66 -13.70 -32.40 -17.27
N THR A 67 -13.40 -33.20 -18.31
CA THR A 67 -13.91 -34.57 -18.43
C THR A 67 -13.44 -35.48 -17.30
N LEU A 68 -12.18 -35.31 -16.85
CA LEU A 68 -11.62 -36.07 -15.74
C LEU A 68 -12.27 -35.69 -14.41
N ALA A 69 -12.49 -34.38 -14.19
CA ALA A 69 -13.15 -33.86 -13.00
C ALA A 69 -14.60 -34.34 -12.91
N LYS A 70 -15.33 -34.32 -14.03
CA LYS A 70 -16.72 -34.81 -14.08
C LYS A 70 -16.79 -36.31 -13.81
N HIS A 71 -15.89 -37.10 -14.39
CA HIS A 71 -15.82 -38.53 -14.10
C HIS A 71 -15.53 -38.78 -12.61
N TRP A 72 -14.50 -38.12 -12.07
CA TRP A 72 -14.15 -38.19 -10.65
C TRP A 72 -15.32 -37.84 -9.73
N ALA A 73 -16.08 -36.79 -10.06
CA ALA A 73 -17.25 -36.38 -9.30
C ALA A 73 -18.38 -37.42 -9.42
N SER A 74 -18.65 -37.95 -10.62
CA SER A 74 -19.74 -38.92 -10.85
C SER A 74 -19.58 -40.24 -10.08
N GLU A 75 -18.36 -40.61 -9.70
CA GLU A 75 -18.10 -41.78 -8.85
C GLU A 75 -18.38 -41.52 -7.36
N ARG A 76 -18.49 -40.25 -6.97
CA ARG A 76 -18.57 -39.82 -5.57
C ARG A 76 -19.91 -39.19 -5.24
N VAL A 77 -20.53 -38.49 -6.18
CA VAL A 77 -21.78 -37.74 -5.98
C VAL A 77 -22.74 -37.97 -7.13
N THR A 78 -24.03 -37.76 -6.86
CA THR A 78 -25.04 -37.72 -7.92
C THR A 78 -24.98 -36.36 -8.59
N LEU A 79 -24.61 -36.33 -9.88
CA LEU A 79 -24.64 -35.10 -10.67
C LEU A 79 -26.08 -34.63 -10.87
N ASN A 80 -26.31 -33.33 -10.69
CA ASN A 80 -27.60 -32.72 -10.94
C ASN A 80 -27.91 -32.74 -12.44
N ARG A 81 -29.21 -32.83 -12.76
CA ARG A 81 -29.69 -32.87 -14.14
C ARG A 81 -30.75 -31.83 -14.41
N GLN A 82 -30.67 -31.23 -15.59
CA GLN A 82 -31.68 -30.33 -16.13
C GLN A 82 -31.94 -30.70 -17.59
N GLU A 83 -33.21 -30.90 -17.95
CA GLU A 83 -33.62 -31.29 -19.31
C GLU A 83 -32.88 -32.54 -19.85
N GLY A 84 -32.47 -33.44 -18.95
CA GLY A 84 -31.75 -34.67 -19.29
C GLY A 84 -30.24 -34.52 -19.41
N MET A 85 -29.69 -33.29 -19.34
CA MET A 85 -28.26 -33.01 -19.35
C MET A 85 -27.73 -32.90 -17.91
N ASP A 86 -26.47 -33.27 -17.68
CA ASP A 86 -25.72 -33.09 -16.42
C ASP A 86 -24.50 -32.18 -16.57
N GLU A 87 -24.44 -31.43 -17.68
CA GLU A 87 -23.41 -30.44 -17.98
C GLU A 87 -23.97 -29.26 -18.78
N VAL A 88 -23.24 -28.15 -18.76
CA VAL A 88 -23.58 -26.95 -19.52
C VAL A 88 -22.32 -26.21 -19.97
N PHE A 89 -22.38 -25.66 -21.19
CA PHE A 89 -21.37 -24.75 -21.71
C PHE A 89 -21.87 -23.30 -21.61
N TYR A 90 -21.10 -22.46 -20.93
CA TYR A 90 -21.34 -21.04 -20.78
C TYR A 90 -20.53 -20.23 -21.79
N ALA A 91 -21.13 -19.92 -22.94
CA ALA A 91 -20.47 -19.15 -24.00
C ALA A 91 -19.89 -17.81 -23.52
N ASN A 92 -20.59 -17.09 -22.62
CA ASN A 92 -20.13 -15.82 -22.09
C ASN A 92 -18.90 -15.94 -21.19
N PHE A 93 -18.61 -17.13 -20.67
CA PHE A 93 -17.49 -17.39 -19.77
C PHE A 93 -16.43 -18.30 -20.39
N ASP A 94 -16.68 -18.77 -21.61
CA ASP A 94 -15.96 -19.83 -22.29
C ASP A 94 -15.60 -20.99 -21.34
N ALA A 95 -16.64 -21.54 -20.72
CA ALA A 95 -16.48 -22.47 -19.61
C ALA A 95 -17.48 -23.62 -19.68
N ASP A 96 -17.02 -24.80 -19.29
CA ASP A 96 -17.84 -26.00 -19.13
C ASP A 96 -18.07 -26.22 -17.63
N ALA A 97 -19.30 -26.52 -17.23
CA ALA A 97 -19.68 -26.68 -15.83
C ALA A 97 -20.54 -27.93 -15.59
N PHE A 98 -20.48 -28.46 -14.37
CA PHE A 98 -21.42 -29.45 -13.85
C PHE A 98 -21.72 -29.18 -12.37
N TYR A 99 -22.83 -29.73 -11.90
CA TYR A 99 -23.40 -29.40 -10.60
C TYR A 99 -23.71 -30.66 -9.79
N PHE A 100 -23.68 -30.53 -8.47
CA PHE A 100 -24.19 -31.53 -7.53
C PHE A 100 -24.68 -30.82 -6.26
N GLN A 101 -25.20 -31.59 -5.31
CA GLN A 101 -25.60 -31.08 -3.99
C GLN A 101 -24.81 -31.74 -2.87
N ASP A 102 -24.51 -30.96 -1.84
CA ASP A 102 -23.98 -31.47 -0.58
C ASP A 102 -25.13 -31.76 0.42
N PRO A 103 -24.85 -32.30 1.63
CA PRO A 103 -25.88 -32.67 2.60
C PRO A 103 -26.77 -31.49 3.06
N ALA A 104 -26.21 -30.28 3.11
CA ALA A 104 -26.98 -29.08 3.44
C ALA A 104 -27.91 -28.64 2.30
N GLY A 105 -27.73 -29.21 1.09
CA GLY A 105 -28.48 -28.85 -0.11
C GLY A 105 -27.87 -27.70 -0.89
N ASN A 106 -26.63 -27.31 -0.56
CA ASN A 106 -25.92 -26.28 -1.33
C ASN A 106 -25.76 -26.73 -2.78
N VAL A 107 -25.85 -25.77 -3.71
CA VAL A 107 -25.64 -26.03 -5.13
C VAL A 107 -24.16 -25.81 -5.44
N VAL A 108 -23.42 -26.91 -5.48
CA VAL A 108 -21.97 -26.91 -5.74
C VAL A 108 -21.72 -27.03 -7.24
N GLU A 109 -20.95 -26.10 -7.78
CA GLU A 109 -20.56 -26.06 -9.20
C GLU A 109 -19.06 -26.31 -9.35
N PHE A 110 -18.68 -27.20 -10.26
CA PHE A 110 -17.30 -27.25 -10.75
C PHE A 110 -17.29 -26.64 -12.15
N ILE A 111 -16.48 -25.61 -12.34
CA ILE A 111 -16.41 -24.84 -13.58
C ILE A 111 -14.99 -24.86 -14.16
N ALA A 112 -14.87 -25.30 -15.40
CA ALA A 112 -13.62 -25.35 -16.16
C ALA A 112 -13.58 -24.17 -17.14
N ARG A 113 -12.87 -23.11 -16.76
CA ARG A 113 -12.57 -21.99 -17.66
C ARG A 113 -11.28 -22.29 -18.41
N ARG A 114 -11.21 -21.94 -19.69
CA ARG A 114 -10.06 -22.24 -20.56
C ARG A 114 -8.86 -21.29 -20.34
N SER A 115 -8.46 -21.10 -19.08
CA SER A 115 -7.42 -20.16 -18.68
C SER A 115 -6.19 -20.81 -18.04
N VAL A 116 -6.36 -21.92 -17.33
CA VAL A 116 -5.27 -22.63 -16.64
C VAL A 116 -5.40 -24.13 -16.87
N ASP A 117 -4.34 -24.74 -17.41
CA ASP A 117 -4.25 -26.18 -17.62
C ASP A 117 -3.32 -26.84 -16.61
N ARG A 118 -3.64 -28.08 -16.21
CA ARG A 118 -2.76 -28.93 -15.38
C ARG A 118 -2.54 -30.28 -16.04
N MET A 119 -1.32 -30.80 -15.95
CA MET A 119 -0.98 -32.13 -16.45
C MET A 119 -1.25 -33.18 -15.38
N GLY A 120 -1.67 -34.37 -15.79
CA GLY A 120 -1.92 -35.52 -14.90
C GLY A 120 -3.41 -35.81 -14.67
N ASN A 121 -3.69 -36.74 -13.76
CA ASN A 121 -5.04 -37.12 -13.37
C ASN A 121 -5.69 -36.04 -12.49
N PHE A 122 -7.02 -35.95 -12.55
CA PHE A 122 -7.75 -35.06 -11.66
C PHE A 122 -7.87 -35.68 -10.25
N THR A 123 -7.56 -34.87 -9.25
CA THR A 123 -7.87 -35.10 -7.83
C THR A 123 -8.47 -33.83 -7.25
N VAL A 124 -9.01 -33.88 -6.03
CA VAL A 124 -9.53 -32.68 -5.36
C VAL A 124 -8.44 -31.58 -5.20
N ASP A 125 -7.17 -31.95 -5.06
CA ASP A 125 -6.03 -31.01 -5.04
C ASP A 125 -5.77 -30.31 -6.38
N SER A 126 -6.44 -30.76 -7.46
CA SER A 126 -6.40 -30.11 -8.77
C SER A 126 -7.21 -28.81 -8.81
N LEU A 127 -8.13 -28.60 -7.86
CA LEU A 127 -8.91 -27.37 -7.73
C LEU A 127 -7.98 -26.14 -7.59
N LEU A 128 -8.38 -25.04 -8.24
CA LEU A 128 -7.55 -23.83 -8.34
C LEU A 128 -7.88 -22.83 -7.23
N ASP A 129 -9.16 -22.46 -7.13
CA ASP A 129 -9.71 -21.54 -6.13
C ASP A 129 -11.24 -21.54 -6.18
N ILE A 130 -11.86 -20.82 -5.25
CA ILE A 130 -13.29 -20.47 -5.31
C ILE A 130 -13.51 -19.53 -6.50
N SER A 131 -14.36 -19.94 -7.44
CA SER A 131 -14.75 -19.14 -8.58
C SER A 131 -15.92 -18.22 -8.25
N GLU A 132 -16.97 -18.72 -7.62
CA GLU A 132 -18.19 -17.95 -7.44
C GLU A 132 -18.81 -18.24 -6.08
N VAL A 133 -19.40 -17.22 -5.45
CA VAL A 133 -20.24 -17.40 -4.25
C VAL A 133 -21.49 -16.55 -4.38
N SER A 134 -22.64 -17.15 -4.10
CA SER A 134 -23.92 -16.45 -4.12
C SER A 134 -24.07 -15.54 -2.90
N MET A 135 -24.43 -14.29 -3.16
CA MET A 135 -24.90 -13.33 -2.16
C MET A 135 -26.36 -12.99 -2.46
N THR A 136 -27.26 -13.63 -1.71
CA THR A 136 -28.70 -13.43 -1.90
C THR A 136 -29.24 -12.41 -0.92
N THR A 137 -29.78 -11.30 -1.41
CA THR A 137 -30.28 -10.21 -0.57
C THR A 137 -31.54 -9.58 -1.16
N PRO A 138 -32.52 -9.17 -0.33
CA PRO A 138 -33.62 -8.33 -0.81
C PRO A 138 -33.17 -6.90 -1.15
N TYR A 139 -31.94 -6.50 -0.79
CA TYR A 139 -31.37 -5.17 -0.95
C TYR A 139 -30.33 -5.10 -2.09
N VAL A 140 -30.63 -5.69 -3.25
CA VAL A 140 -29.65 -5.90 -4.34
C VAL A 140 -28.94 -4.62 -4.78
N GLU A 141 -29.66 -3.52 -5.00
CA GLU A 141 -29.06 -2.25 -5.44
C GLU A 141 -28.14 -1.67 -4.36
N GLU A 142 -28.64 -1.50 -3.14
CA GLU A 142 -27.88 -0.97 -1.99
C GLU A 142 -26.60 -1.79 -1.72
N VAL A 143 -26.72 -3.12 -1.64
CA VAL A 143 -25.59 -4.01 -1.39
C VAL A 143 -24.60 -4.00 -2.56
N GLY A 144 -25.10 -3.94 -3.78
CA GLY A 144 -24.26 -3.89 -4.98
C GLY A 144 -23.45 -2.61 -5.07
N GLU A 145 -24.08 -1.46 -4.82
CA GLU A 145 -23.41 -0.16 -4.76
C GLU A 145 -22.33 -0.12 -3.66
N LEU A 146 -22.62 -0.68 -2.48
CA LEU A 146 -21.65 -0.77 -1.38
C LEU A 146 -20.44 -1.63 -1.77
N ILE A 147 -20.65 -2.75 -2.47
CA ILE A 147 -19.55 -3.61 -2.95
C ILE A 147 -18.76 -2.92 -4.06
N GLU A 148 -19.41 -2.17 -4.97
CA GLU A 148 -18.71 -1.38 -6.00
C GLU A 148 -17.86 -0.27 -5.38
N GLN A 149 -18.35 0.41 -4.33
CA GLN A 149 -17.59 1.40 -3.55
C GLN A 149 -16.36 0.81 -2.87
N MET A 150 -16.30 -0.51 -2.72
CA MET A 150 -15.11 -1.22 -2.26
C MET A 150 -14.15 -1.55 -3.40
N ASP A 151 -14.21 -0.91 -4.58
CA ASP A 151 -13.37 -1.21 -5.75
C ASP A 151 -13.51 -2.67 -6.24
N ILE A 152 -14.72 -3.22 -6.19
CA ILE A 152 -15.05 -4.55 -6.74
C ILE A 152 -16.03 -4.31 -7.90
N PRO A 153 -15.55 -4.34 -9.16
CA PRO A 153 -16.34 -3.87 -10.29
C PRO A 153 -17.46 -4.85 -10.65
N VAL A 154 -18.58 -4.32 -11.14
CA VAL A 154 -19.59 -5.13 -11.83
C VAL A 154 -19.09 -5.53 -13.21
N ARG A 155 -19.17 -6.83 -13.51
CA ARG A 155 -18.72 -7.39 -14.78
C ARG A 155 -19.39 -6.69 -15.96
N GLY A 156 -18.57 -6.16 -16.87
CA GLY A 156 -19.04 -5.47 -18.07
C GLY A 156 -19.52 -4.03 -17.83
N ASN A 157 -19.32 -3.49 -16.61
CA ASN A 157 -19.63 -2.11 -16.25
C ASN A 157 -21.07 -1.67 -16.55
N LYS A 158 -22.03 -2.59 -16.35
CA LYS A 158 -23.45 -2.38 -16.69
C LYS A 158 -24.29 -1.79 -15.56
N GLY A 159 -23.69 -1.47 -14.41
CA GLY A 159 -24.39 -1.15 -13.16
C GLY A 159 -25.12 -2.35 -12.57
N ILE A 160 -25.66 -2.19 -11.37
CA ILE A 160 -26.45 -3.22 -10.67
C ILE A 160 -27.88 -3.24 -11.21
N ASP A 161 -28.39 -4.44 -11.52
CA ASP A 161 -29.80 -4.67 -11.86
C ASP A 161 -30.43 -5.62 -10.84
N ALA A 162 -31.38 -5.09 -10.05
CA ALA A 162 -32.12 -5.81 -9.02
C ALA A 162 -32.85 -7.08 -9.49
N LYS A 163 -33.13 -7.20 -10.80
CA LYS A 163 -33.88 -8.32 -11.38
C LYS A 163 -32.99 -9.38 -12.02
N SER A 164 -31.68 -9.14 -12.11
CA SER A 164 -30.74 -10.01 -12.81
C SER A 164 -29.69 -10.63 -11.89
N LEU A 165 -28.82 -11.47 -12.46
CA LEU A 165 -27.62 -11.93 -11.78
C LEU A 165 -26.51 -10.90 -12.01
N ASN A 166 -26.04 -10.29 -10.92
CA ASN A 166 -24.95 -9.34 -10.97
C ASN A 166 -23.66 -10.06 -10.57
N PHE A 167 -22.65 -10.01 -11.43
CA PHE A 167 -21.35 -10.63 -11.18
C PHE A 167 -20.36 -9.54 -10.75
N LEU A 168 -20.07 -9.45 -9.45
CA LEU A 168 -19.14 -8.46 -8.91
C LEU A 168 -17.78 -9.11 -8.67
N GLY A 169 -16.73 -8.58 -9.30
CA GLY A 169 -15.39 -9.15 -9.23
C GLY A 169 -14.63 -9.05 -10.55
N SER A 170 -13.46 -9.67 -10.60
CA SER A 170 -12.58 -9.62 -11.76
C SER A 170 -11.90 -10.97 -12.03
N GLY A 171 -11.44 -11.15 -13.27
CA GLY A 171 -10.83 -12.40 -13.72
C GLY A 171 -11.84 -13.55 -13.75
N HIS A 172 -11.63 -14.54 -12.87
CA HIS A 172 -12.42 -15.77 -12.79
C HIS A 172 -13.08 -15.97 -11.41
N ALA A 173 -13.16 -14.89 -10.61
CA ALA A 173 -13.70 -14.91 -9.26
C ALA A 173 -14.78 -13.83 -9.09
N PHE A 174 -16.01 -14.24 -8.72
CA PHE A 174 -17.17 -13.36 -8.66
C PHE A 174 -18.05 -13.59 -7.42
N ILE A 175 -18.54 -12.51 -6.84
CA ILE A 175 -19.73 -12.52 -5.99
C ILE A 175 -20.95 -12.47 -6.91
N ILE A 176 -21.85 -13.44 -6.80
CA ILE A 176 -23.10 -13.45 -7.55
C ILE A 176 -24.18 -12.81 -6.68
N LEU A 177 -24.41 -11.52 -6.90
CA LEU A 177 -25.41 -10.76 -6.16
C LEU A 177 -26.79 -10.91 -6.84
N VAL A 178 -27.77 -11.37 -6.08
CA VAL A 178 -29.08 -11.77 -6.60
C VAL A 178 -30.21 -11.58 -5.58
N ALA A 179 -31.42 -11.31 -6.09
CA ALA A 179 -32.62 -11.29 -5.25
C ALA A 179 -33.04 -12.71 -4.81
N PRO A 180 -33.77 -12.85 -3.69
CA PRO A 180 -34.30 -14.14 -3.25
C PRO A 180 -35.31 -14.74 -4.25
N LYS A 181 -35.56 -16.05 -4.12
CA LYS A 181 -36.55 -16.84 -4.88
C LYS A 181 -36.18 -17.15 -6.33
N ARG A 182 -34.97 -16.84 -6.78
CA ARG A 182 -34.44 -17.26 -8.09
C ARG A 182 -34.05 -18.74 -8.04
N THR A 183 -34.49 -19.56 -8.99
CA THR A 183 -34.03 -20.96 -9.07
C THR A 183 -32.60 -21.03 -9.61
N TRP A 184 -31.71 -21.77 -8.95
CA TRP A 184 -30.35 -22.01 -9.43
C TRP A 184 -30.35 -22.97 -10.63
N TYR A 185 -29.40 -22.78 -11.56
CA TYR A 185 -29.22 -23.70 -12.68
C TYR A 185 -28.91 -25.11 -12.19
N PHE A 186 -29.41 -26.12 -12.91
CA PHE A 186 -29.25 -27.53 -12.56
C PHE A 186 -29.63 -27.81 -11.10
N SER A 187 -30.66 -27.14 -10.58
CA SER A 187 -31.13 -27.33 -9.22
C SER A 187 -32.63 -27.02 -9.10
N LYS A 188 -33.26 -27.59 -8.06
CA LYS A 188 -34.60 -27.19 -7.63
C LYS A 188 -34.56 -26.11 -6.54
N GLN A 189 -33.38 -25.81 -6.02
CA GLN A 189 -33.19 -24.85 -4.93
C GLN A 189 -33.40 -23.43 -5.43
N LYS A 190 -34.00 -22.62 -4.56
CA LYS A 190 -34.16 -21.19 -4.77
C LYS A 190 -33.07 -20.45 -4.02
N SER A 191 -32.70 -19.27 -4.51
CA SER A 191 -31.84 -18.35 -3.78
C SER A 191 -32.56 -17.90 -2.50
N GLU A 192 -31.89 -18.09 -1.37
CA GLU A 192 -32.38 -17.73 -0.05
C GLU A 192 -31.36 -16.84 0.65
N THR A 193 -31.85 -15.89 1.44
CA THR A 193 -31.01 -14.94 2.18
C THR A 193 -30.47 -15.63 3.42
N HIS A 194 -29.15 -15.72 3.51
CA HIS A 194 -28.43 -16.31 4.63
C HIS A 194 -27.17 -15.50 4.94
N PRO A 195 -26.70 -15.47 6.19
CA PRO A 195 -25.47 -14.76 6.52
C PRO A 195 -24.29 -15.38 5.76
N LEU A 196 -23.30 -14.57 5.42
CA LEU A 196 -22.05 -15.05 4.83
C LEU A 196 -20.94 -14.05 5.13
N ALA A 197 -19.69 -14.53 5.17
CA ALA A 197 -18.52 -13.67 5.26
C ALA A 197 -17.50 -14.01 4.18
N ILE A 198 -16.88 -12.98 3.61
CA ILE A 198 -15.87 -13.09 2.56
C ILE A 198 -14.67 -12.23 2.97
N GLU A 199 -13.51 -12.84 3.02
CA GLU A 199 -12.22 -12.17 3.11
C GLU A 199 -11.55 -12.17 1.73
N LEU A 200 -11.18 -10.98 1.26
CA LEU A 200 -10.43 -10.79 0.03
C LEU A 200 -8.93 -10.87 0.29
N ARG A 201 -8.14 -11.14 -0.75
CA ARG A 201 -6.68 -11.31 -0.62
C ARG A 201 -5.92 -10.06 -0.19
N ASP A 202 -6.50 -8.89 -0.40
CA ASP A 202 -5.98 -7.60 0.07
C ASP A 202 -6.44 -7.22 1.48
N GLY A 203 -7.13 -8.13 2.18
CA GLY A 203 -7.57 -7.94 3.56
C GLY A 203 -8.94 -7.25 3.71
N ARG A 204 -9.57 -6.81 2.61
CA ARG A 204 -10.96 -6.32 2.66
C ARG A 204 -11.90 -7.44 3.09
N GLN A 205 -12.87 -7.11 3.93
CA GLN A 205 -13.88 -8.04 4.42
C GLN A 205 -15.28 -7.58 4.01
N ILE A 206 -16.11 -8.55 3.65
CA ILE A 206 -17.52 -8.37 3.31
C ILE A 206 -18.31 -9.35 4.17
N SER A 207 -19.24 -8.86 4.99
CA SER A 207 -20.17 -9.72 5.71
C SER A 207 -21.62 -9.34 5.41
N MET A 208 -22.49 -10.33 5.47
CA MET A 208 -23.92 -10.19 5.28
C MET A 208 -24.64 -10.76 6.50
N THR A 209 -25.62 -10.03 7.00
CA THR A 209 -26.43 -10.47 8.16
C THR A 209 -27.47 -11.52 7.76
N GLU A 210 -28.15 -12.10 8.74
CA GLU A 210 -29.28 -13.02 8.48
C GLU A 210 -30.41 -12.38 7.66
N GLU A 211 -30.61 -11.06 7.77
CA GLU A 211 -31.61 -10.31 7.02
C GLU A 211 -31.13 -9.92 5.61
N GLY A 212 -29.89 -10.27 5.25
CA GLY A 212 -29.31 -9.93 3.95
C GLY A 212 -28.79 -8.50 3.87
N ARG A 213 -28.58 -7.83 5.00
CA ARG A 213 -27.97 -6.49 5.00
C ARG A 213 -26.46 -6.60 4.91
N PHE A 214 -25.86 -5.69 4.17
CA PHE A 214 -24.41 -5.54 4.12
C PHE A 214 -23.93 -5.05 5.49
N GLN A 215 -23.04 -5.80 6.12
CA GLN A 215 -22.33 -5.38 7.30
C GLN A 215 -20.88 -5.16 6.89
N GLN A 216 -20.43 -3.91 6.98
CA GLN A 216 -19.01 -3.63 6.92
C GLN A 216 -18.46 -3.88 8.32
N GLU A 217 -17.89 -5.06 8.56
CA GLU A 217 -16.84 -5.14 9.57
C GLU A 217 -15.65 -4.40 8.99
N LYS A 218 -15.58 -3.08 9.27
CA LYS A 218 -14.30 -2.39 9.19
C LYS A 218 -13.45 -3.13 10.21
N PRO A 219 -12.33 -3.81 9.82
CA PRO A 219 -11.38 -4.24 10.83
C PRO A 219 -11.12 -3.00 11.68
N ASP A 220 -11.22 -3.12 13.03
CA ASP A 220 -11.00 -2.00 13.95
C ASP A 220 -9.77 -1.25 13.46
N ASN A 221 -9.98 -0.14 12.75
CA ASN A 221 -8.92 0.69 12.25
C ASN A 221 -8.69 1.62 13.42
N PRO A 222 -7.69 1.33 14.27
CA PRO A 222 -7.60 1.95 15.57
C PRO A 222 -7.30 3.45 15.44
N ILE A 223 -6.96 3.92 14.23
CA ILE A 223 -6.75 5.32 13.93
C ILE A 223 -7.88 5.96 13.12
N MET A 224 -8.96 5.25 12.74
CA MET A 224 -10.03 5.85 11.91
C MET A 224 -10.66 7.04 12.62
N GLY A 225 -10.96 6.90 13.92
CA GLY A 225 -11.47 8.01 14.73
C GLY A 225 -10.51 9.20 14.73
N LYS A 226 -9.20 8.95 14.82
CA LYS A 226 -8.19 10.02 14.75
C LYS A 226 -8.10 10.65 13.36
N MET A 227 -8.15 9.84 12.30
CA MET A 227 -8.15 10.31 10.92
C MET A 227 -9.38 11.18 10.62
N GLU A 228 -10.54 10.89 11.22
CA GLU A 228 -11.73 11.72 11.14
C GLU A 228 -11.59 13.02 11.95
N GLU A 229 -11.13 12.92 13.19
CA GLU A 229 -10.93 14.06 14.11
C GLU A 229 -10.05 15.15 13.50
N ILE A 230 -8.93 14.77 12.88
CA ILE A 230 -7.96 15.72 12.32
C ILE A 230 -8.21 16.06 10.84
N ASP A 231 -9.31 15.56 10.28
CA ASP A 231 -9.60 15.58 8.86
C ASP A 231 -8.38 15.16 7.99
N PHE A 232 -7.86 13.98 8.28
CA PHE A 232 -6.71 13.42 7.57
C PHE A 232 -7.05 13.13 6.10
N SER A 233 -6.17 13.53 5.20
CA SER A 233 -6.22 13.22 3.77
C SER A 233 -4.87 12.67 3.32
N GLY A 234 -4.81 11.37 3.06
CA GLY A 234 -3.56 10.69 2.83
C GLY A 234 -3.64 9.17 2.92
N VAL A 235 -2.47 8.55 3.05
CA VAL A 235 -2.28 7.09 3.17
C VAL A 235 -1.41 6.78 4.38
N VAL A 236 -1.80 5.74 5.10
CA VAL A 236 -1.09 5.16 6.23
C VAL A 236 -0.75 3.72 5.88
N TYR A 237 0.47 3.30 6.19
CA TYR A 237 0.98 1.97 5.88
C TYR A 237 1.86 1.47 7.01
N LEU A 238 1.53 0.30 7.55
CA LEU A 238 2.29 -0.40 8.57
C LEU A 238 2.66 -1.79 8.05
N GLN A 239 3.96 -2.08 7.97
CA GLN A 239 4.47 -3.42 7.69
C GLN A 239 5.07 -4.01 8.96
N LYS A 240 4.44 -5.07 9.47
CA LYS A 240 4.95 -5.99 10.51
C LYS A 240 5.00 -7.41 9.92
N GLU A 241 4.62 -8.42 10.70
CA GLU A 241 4.32 -9.77 10.17
C GLU A 241 3.18 -9.74 9.13
N GLN A 242 2.19 -8.87 9.35
CA GLN A 242 1.12 -8.58 8.40
C GLN A 242 1.19 -7.12 7.96
N MET A 243 0.75 -6.88 6.73
CA MET A 243 0.64 -5.54 6.16
C MET A 243 -0.72 -4.96 6.53
N TRP A 244 -0.72 -3.71 6.97
CA TRP A 244 -1.93 -2.95 7.26
C TRP A 244 -1.87 -1.59 6.59
N THR A 245 -2.97 -1.18 5.96
CA THR A 245 -3.06 0.08 5.21
C THR A 245 -4.38 0.78 5.45
N ALA A 246 -4.35 2.11 5.47
CA ALA A 246 -5.54 2.94 5.47
C ALA A 246 -5.36 4.13 4.51
N ALA A 247 -6.41 4.50 3.80
CA ALA A 247 -6.44 5.70 2.96
C ALA A 247 -7.70 6.52 3.28
N ARG A 248 -7.59 7.85 3.27
CA ARG A 248 -8.71 8.78 3.49
C ARG A 248 -8.53 10.06 2.68
N GLY A 249 -9.63 10.74 2.41
CA GLY A 249 -9.64 12.04 1.73
C GLY A 249 -9.37 11.92 0.24
N PHE A 250 -9.27 13.07 -0.42
CA PHE A 250 -9.12 13.14 -1.87
C PHE A 250 -7.68 13.40 -2.29
N ALA A 251 -7.19 12.60 -3.24
CA ALA A 251 -5.98 12.86 -4.01
C ALA A 251 -6.17 14.08 -4.93
N ASN A 252 -7.39 14.28 -5.44
CA ASN A 252 -7.81 15.51 -6.12
C ASN A 252 -9.21 15.90 -5.64
N ARG A 253 -9.34 17.00 -4.90
CA ARG A 253 -10.61 17.56 -4.41
C ARG A 253 -11.53 18.01 -5.53
N ALA A 254 -11.00 18.62 -6.60
CA ALA A 254 -11.81 19.17 -7.68
C ALA A 254 -12.51 18.08 -8.51
N ASP A 255 -11.83 16.94 -8.68
CA ASP A 255 -12.35 15.78 -9.42
C ASP A 255 -12.96 14.72 -8.49
N GLU A 256 -13.04 14.99 -7.18
CA GLU A 256 -13.46 14.03 -6.14
C GLU A 256 -12.75 12.67 -6.23
N ARG A 257 -11.49 12.68 -6.66
CA ARG A 257 -10.68 11.46 -6.80
C ARG A 257 -10.09 11.09 -5.45
N SER A 258 -10.56 10.00 -4.86
CA SER A 258 -10.09 9.49 -3.56
C SER A 258 -8.60 9.17 -3.55
N ASN A 259 -7.98 9.32 -2.37
CA ASN A 259 -6.68 8.70 -2.11
C ASN A 259 -6.84 7.18 -2.07
N ALA A 260 -5.93 6.48 -2.76
CA ALA A 260 -5.80 5.03 -2.72
C ALA A 260 -4.43 4.66 -2.15
N VAL A 261 -4.26 3.42 -1.71
CA VAL A 261 -3.02 2.92 -1.07
C VAL A 261 -1.78 3.09 -1.96
N ASP A 262 -1.98 3.20 -3.27
CA ASP A 262 -0.95 3.35 -4.30
C ASP A 262 -0.82 4.79 -4.84
N THR A 263 -1.55 5.76 -4.27
CA THR A 263 -1.40 7.17 -4.61
C THR A 263 0.03 7.66 -4.30
N ARG A 264 0.62 8.43 -5.22
CA ARG A 264 1.91 9.11 -5.01
C ARG A 264 1.71 10.40 -4.23
N PHE A 265 2.58 10.67 -3.27
CA PHE A 265 2.61 11.91 -2.50
C PHE A 265 4.00 12.51 -2.51
N GLY A 266 4.09 13.84 -2.54
CA GLY A 266 5.33 14.53 -2.25
C GLY A 266 5.74 14.26 -0.80
N ILE A 267 7.04 14.12 -0.52
CA ILE A 267 7.54 13.83 0.83
C ILE A 267 8.43 14.93 1.42
N ALA A 268 8.50 16.10 0.77
CA ALA A 268 9.28 17.24 1.23
C ALA A 268 10.70 16.81 1.64
N SER A 269 11.23 17.31 2.76
CA SER A 269 12.51 16.92 3.36
C SER A 269 12.73 15.42 3.63
N GLY A 270 11.69 14.58 3.54
CA GLY A 270 11.84 13.12 3.65
C GLY A 270 12.84 12.55 2.65
N SER A 271 12.96 13.14 1.45
CA SER A 271 13.88 12.67 0.42
C SER A 271 15.35 13.03 0.65
N LYS A 272 15.70 13.80 1.70
CA LYS A 272 17.11 13.99 2.11
C LYS A 272 17.81 12.65 2.38
N LEU A 273 17.05 11.66 2.85
CA LEU A 273 17.57 10.32 3.06
C LEU A 273 18.09 9.67 1.76
N PHE A 274 17.44 9.93 0.62
CA PHE A 274 17.90 9.40 -0.66
C PHE A 274 19.25 10.01 -1.04
N THR A 275 19.41 11.32 -0.86
CA THR A 275 20.69 12.02 -1.05
C THR A 275 21.78 11.42 -0.16
N ALA A 276 21.48 11.22 1.13
CA ALA A 276 22.44 10.63 2.06
C ALA A 276 22.84 9.20 1.69
N VAL A 277 21.90 8.37 1.23
CA VAL A 277 22.19 7.01 0.73
C VAL A 277 23.11 7.06 -0.48
N VAL A 278 22.87 7.92 -1.47
CA VAL A 278 23.75 8.05 -2.64
C VAL A 278 25.16 8.49 -2.24
N VAL A 279 25.28 9.48 -1.34
CA VAL A 279 26.59 9.91 -0.82
C VAL A 279 27.30 8.74 -0.13
N CYS A 280 26.59 7.99 0.72
CA CYS A 280 27.13 6.82 1.40
C CYS A 280 27.55 5.71 0.42
N GLN A 281 26.80 5.47 -0.66
CA GLN A 281 27.19 4.55 -1.73
C GLN A 281 28.48 5.00 -2.40
N LEU A 282 28.61 6.28 -2.75
CA LEU A 282 29.82 6.83 -3.36
C LEU A 282 31.03 6.75 -2.43
N VAL A 283 30.83 6.90 -1.12
CA VAL A 283 31.88 6.66 -0.12
C VAL A 283 32.25 5.19 -0.04
N GLY A 284 31.27 4.29 -0.01
CA GLY A 284 31.51 2.84 -0.04
C GLY A 284 32.22 2.37 -1.32
N GLU A 285 32.02 3.07 -2.43
CA GLU A 285 32.72 2.87 -3.72
C GLU A 285 34.12 3.50 -3.76
N GLY A 286 34.54 4.24 -2.72
CA GLY A 286 35.81 4.96 -2.67
C GLY A 286 35.90 6.16 -3.63
N LYS A 287 34.76 6.65 -4.12
CA LYS A 287 34.68 7.85 -4.99
C LYS A 287 34.60 9.15 -4.21
N LEU A 288 34.17 9.07 -2.96
CA LEU A 288 34.10 10.16 -2.00
C LEU A 288 34.67 9.69 -0.67
N ASP A 289 35.07 10.63 0.16
CA ASP A 289 35.36 10.46 1.57
C ASP A 289 34.52 11.45 2.38
N PHE A 290 34.03 11.06 3.56
CA PHE A 290 33.26 11.96 4.42
C PHE A 290 34.05 13.23 4.83
N SER A 291 35.39 13.17 4.79
CA SER A 291 36.28 14.30 5.06
C SER A 291 36.58 15.19 3.86
N ASN A 292 36.18 14.81 2.62
CA ASN A 292 36.33 15.71 1.48
C ASN A 292 35.58 17.01 1.72
N THR A 293 36.18 18.12 1.32
CA THR A 293 35.60 19.44 1.54
C THR A 293 34.85 19.94 0.32
N LEU A 294 33.84 20.78 0.57
CA LEU A 294 33.01 21.39 -0.45
C LEU A 294 33.84 22.31 -1.37
N SER A 295 34.80 23.04 -0.80
CA SER A 295 35.71 23.92 -1.53
C SER A 295 36.63 23.14 -2.49
N GLU A 296 37.03 21.91 -2.15
CA GLU A 296 37.80 21.02 -3.03
C GLU A 296 36.95 20.44 -4.17
N LEU A 297 35.72 20.03 -3.87
CA LEU A 297 34.84 19.36 -4.82
C LEU A 297 34.13 20.32 -5.78
N LEU A 298 33.76 21.51 -5.29
CA LEU A 298 33.04 22.55 -6.02
C LEU A 298 33.72 23.94 -5.89
N PRO A 299 34.99 24.08 -6.32
CA PRO A 299 35.80 25.28 -6.09
C PRO A 299 35.29 26.53 -6.81
N HIS A 300 34.45 26.38 -7.83
CA HIS A 300 33.87 27.52 -8.55
C HIS A 300 32.62 28.09 -7.88
N ASP A 301 31.87 27.24 -7.18
CA ASP A 301 30.59 27.61 -6.59
C ASP A 301 30.74 28.00 -5.11
N PHE A 302 31.64 27.31 -4.38
CA PHE A 302 31.79 27.45 -2.93
C PHE A 302 33.27 27.55 -2.46
N PRO A 303 34.14 28.36 -3.10
CA PRO A 303 35.55 28.46 -2.72
C PRO A 303 35.79 28.93 -1.27
N GLN A 304 34.81 29.60 -0.66
CA GLN A 304 34.88 30.16 0.68
C GLN A 304 34.42 29.21 1.79
N PHE A 305 33.79 28.08 1.46
CA PHE A 305 33.20 27.17 2.45
C PHE A 305 34.05 25.91 2.57
N ASP A 306 34.94 25.90 3.56
CA ASP A 306 35.76 24.73 3.90
C ASP A 306 35.00 23.77 4.83
N VAL A 307 33.88 23.25 4.33
CA VAL A 307 32.98 22.34 5.05
C VAL A 307 33.11 20.93 4.48
N THR A 308 33.09 19.93 5.34
CA THR A 308 33.20 18.52 4.95
C THR A 308 31.86 17.92 4.55
N ILE A 309 31.88 16.84 3.75
CA ILE A 309 30.68 16.04 3.45
C ILE A 309 30.01 15.54 4.73
N HIS A 310 30.79 15.13 5.74
CA HIS A 310 30.28 14.77 7.07
C HIS A 310 29.41 15.88 7.64
N GLN A 311 29.96 17.11 7.71
CA GLN A 311 29.25 18.25 8.28
C GLN A 311 28.00 18.65 7.49
N LEU A 312 27.99 18.45 6.17
CA LEU A 312 26.78 18.63 5.34
C LEU A 312 25.71 17.59 5.69
N LEU A 313 26.08 16.31 5.76
CA LEU A 313 25.16 15.20 6.06
C LEU A 313 24.56 15.29 7.47
N THR A 314 25.27 15.91 8.41
CA THR A 314 24.88 15.98 9.83
C THR A 314 24.31 17.34 10.24
N HIS A 315 24.11 18.26 9.28
CA HIS A 315 23.65 19.63 9.56
C HIS A 315 24.54 20.39 10.54
N THR A 316 25.85 20.25 10.43
CA THR A 316 26.84 20.95 11.26
C THR A 316 27.80 21.82 10.43
N SER A 317 27.45 22.14 9.19
CA SER A 317 28.33 22.86 8.26
C SER A 317 28.51 24.35 8.57
N GLY A 318 27.51 25.00 9.18
CA GLY A 318 27.50 26.45 9.36
C GLY A 318 27.32 27.25 8.06
N MET A 319 27.04 26.58 6.93
CA MET A 319 26.73 27.26 5.67
C MET A 319 25.45 28.09 5.79
N PRO A 320 25.33 29.20 5.06
CA PRO A 320 24.06 29.90 4.96
C PRO A 320 22.99 29.02 4.30
N ASP A 321 21.75 29.15 4.76
CA ASP A 321 20.60 28.53 4.13
C ASP A 321 19.89 29.51 3.18
N TYR A 322 19.14 28.98 2.22
CA TYR A 322 18.21 29.78 1.41
C TYR A 322 16.83 29.89 2.06
N PHE A 323 16.54 28.98 3.01
CA PHE A 323 15.35 29.00 3.84
C PHE A 323 15.66 28.44 5.24
N ASP A 324 15.86 29.33 6.22
CA ASP A 324 16.13 28.95 7.60
C ASP A 324 14.84 28.69 8.39
N GLU A 325 14.50 27.41 8.52
CA GLU A 325 13.30 26.92 9.22
C GLU A 325 13.20 27.35 10.70
N GLN A 326 14.28 27.83 11.32
CA GLN A 326 14.27 28.24 12.73
C GLN A 326 13.84 29.70 12.94
N ILE A 327 13.96 30.54 11.91
CA ILE A 327 13.73 32.00 12.02
C ILE A 327 12.86 32.58 10.91
N GLU A 328 12.74 31.91 9.76
CA GLU A 328 12.00 32.42 8.60
C GLU A 328 10.50 32.08 8.67
N GLY A 329 9.73 32.85 7.90
CA GLY A 329 8.27 32.76 7.83
C GLY A 329 7.77 31.63 6.94
N ALA A 330 6.70 31.87 6.19
CA ALA A 330 6.15 30.86 5.29
C ALA A 330 7.11 30.59 4.13
N PHE A 331 7.44 29.31 3.87
CA PHE A 331 8.30 28.88 2.76
C PHE A 331 7.91 29.50 1.41
N GLU A 332 6.61 29.66 1.18
CA GLU A 332 6.07 30.27 -0.04
C GLU A 332 6.47 31.73 -0.25
N ASP A 333 6.84 32.46 0.81
CA ASP A 333 7.27 33.85 0.71
C ASP A 333 8.55 34.00 -0.12
N LEU A 334 9.39 32.96 -0.17
CA LEU A 334 10.58 32.89 -1.01
C LEU A 334 10.23 33.07 -2.50
N TRP A 335 9.09 32.51 -2.91
CA TRP A 335 8.68 32.43 -4.31
C TRP A 335 7.95 33.68 -4.83
N LYS A 336 7.63 34.63 -3.94
CA LYS A 336 7.03 35.93 -4.33
C LYS A 336 7.94 36.75 -5.22
N LYS A 337 9.26 36.61 -5.06
CA LYS A 337 10.28 37.34 -5.83
C LYS A 337 11.06 36.45 -6.79
N GLN A 338 11.16 35.15 -6.47
CA GLN A 338 11.86 34.17 -7.28
C GLN A 338 10.86 33.18 -7.88
N PRO A 339 10.64 33.17 -9.20
CA PRO A 339 9.68 32.26 -9.80
C PRO A 339 10.08 30.80 -9.55
N MET A 340 9.27 30.07 -8.78
CA MET A 340 9.57 28.68 -8.38
C MET A 340 9.70 27.71 -9.56
N TYR A 341 9.13 28.04 -10.72
CA TYR A 341 9.24 27.24 -11.94
C TYR A 341 10.58 27.34 -12.64
N LEU A 342 11.47 28.21 -12.18
CA LEU A 342 12.86 28.26 -12.61
C LEU A 342 13.76 27.37 -11.74
N MET A 343 13.26 26.86 -10.61
CA MET A 343 14.02 25.99 -9.71
C MET A 343 13.88 24.53 -10.17
N GLN A 344 14.69 24.12 -11.15
CA GLN A 344 14.59 22.80 -11.79
C GLN A 344 15.71 21.85 -11.40
N THR A 345 16.89 22.40 -11.09
CA THR A 345 18.12 21.68 -10.76
C THR A 345 18.74 22.27 -9.49
N ALA A 346 19.65 21.52 -8.86
CA ALA A 346 20.36 22.00 -7.67
C ALA A 346 21.15 23.31 -7.96
N SER A 347 21.63 23.50 -9.19
CA SER A 347 22.37 24.69 -9.59
C SER A 347 21.54 25.98 -9.56
N ASP A 348 20.22 25.88 -9.74
CA ASP A 348 19.31 27.03 -9.77
C ASP A 348 19.14 27.67 -8.38
N PHE A 349 19.44 26.92 -7.30
CA PHE A 349 19.35 27.38 -5.91
C PHE A 349 20.62 28.09 -5.42
N ILE A 350 21.78 27.84 -6.05
CA ILE A 350 23.08 28.40 -5.63
C ILE A 350 23.02 29.94 -5.42
N PRO A 351 22.40 30.75 -6.31
CA PRO A 351 22.33 32.20 -6.13
C PRO A 351 21.58 32.65 -4.87
N LEU A 352 20.73 31.80 -4.28
CA LEU A 352 19.91 32.15 -3.12
C LEU A 352 20.71 32.20 -1.81
N PHE A 353 21.81 31.45 -1.71
CA PHE A 353 22.57 31.33 -0.45
C PHE A 353 24.08 31.55 -0.59
N LYS A 354 24.69 31.34 -1.78
CA LYS A 354 26.16 31.31 -1.92
C LYS A 354 26.91 32.56 -1.43
N ASN A 355 26.26 33.73 -1.50
CA ASN A 355 26.87 35.02 -1.14
C ASN A 355 26.51 35.49 0.27
N LEU A 356 25.72 34.71 1.00
CA LEU A 356 25.36 35.02 2.39
C LEU A 356 26.53 34.65 3.33
N PRO A 357 26.65 35.32 4.48
CA PRO A 357 27.68 34.99 5.47
C PRO A 357 27.44 33.59 6.06
N ALA A 358 28.52 32.92 6.45
CA ALA A 358 28.43 31.71 7.25
C ALA A 358 27.66 32.00 8.56
N MET A 359 26.85 31.05 8.99
CA MET A 359 26.02 31.17 10.19
C MET A 359 26.83 30.93 11.47
N PHE A 360 27.86 30.08 11.38
CA PHE A 360 28.78 29.70 12.46
C PHE A 360 29.95 28.87 11.91
N GLU A 361 30.90 28.48 12.77
CA GLU A 361 32.08 27.71 12.34
C GLU A 361 31.73 26.24 12.04
N PRO A 362 32.35 25.61 11.02
CA PRO A 362 32.07 24.22 10.68
C PRO A 362 32.29 23.25 11.86
N GLY A 363 31.27 22.45 12.18
CA GLY A 363 31.26 21.48 13.28
C GLY A 363 30.86 22.07 14.65
N GLU A 364 30.60 23.37 14.77
CA GLU A 364 30.33 24.01 16.06
C GLU A 364 29.04 23.50 16.72
N ARG A 365 27.95 23.40 15.96
CA ARG A 365 26.63 22.99 16.45
C ARG A 365 25.75 22.41 15.35
N PHE A 366 24.71 21.69 15.77
CA PHE A 366 23.63 21.27 14.87
C PHE A 366 22.75 22.46 14.49
N HIS A 367 22.51 22.62 13.19
CA HIS A 367 21.55 23.56 12.64
C HIS A 367 21.03 23.02 11.32
N TYR A 368 19.77 22.57 11.30
CA TYR A 368 19.14 22.03 10.10
C TYR A 368 19.28 23.00 8.92
N ASN A 369 19.73 22.49 7.77
CA ASN A 369 20.13 23.32 6.64
C ASN A 369 19.79 22.66 5.29
N ASN A 370 18.93 23.31 4.51
CA ASN A 370 18.47 22.84 3.21
C ASN A 370 19.54 23.05 2.13
N ALA A 371 20.20 24.21 2.11
CA ALA A 371 21.31 24.51 1.20
C ALA A 371 22.47 23.50 1.28
N GLY A 372 22.73 22.93 2.46
CA GLY A 372 23.73 21.87 2.64
C GLY A 372 23.41 20.61 1.84
N PHE A 373 22.13 20.23 1.75
CA PHE A 373 21.71 19.09 0.93
C PHE A 373 21.66 19.41 -0.56
N ILE A 374 21.38 20.67 -0.94
CA ILE A 374 21.60 21.14 -2.33
C ILE A 374 23.07 20.98 -2.72
N ALA A 375 24.01 21.35 -1.84
CA ALA A 375 25.44 21.18 -2.08
C ALA A 375 25.83 19.69 -2.24
N LEU A 376 25.27 18.79 -1.42
CA LEU A 376 25.44 17.34 -1.60
C LEU A 376 24.90 16.85 -2.95
N GLY A 377 23.76 17.37 -3.41
CA GLY A 377 23.23 17.10 -4.75
C GLY A 377 24.22 17.48 -5.86
N LEU A 378 24.79 18.68 -5.79
CA LEU A 378 25.80 19.15 -6.74
C LEU A 378 27.07 18.29 -6.72
N ILE A 379 27.50 17.83 -5.54
CA ILE A 379 28.62 16.89 -5.40
C ILE A 379 28.31 15.56 -6.10
N ILE A 380 27.10 15.02 -5.90
CA ILE A 380 26.65 13.79 -6.57
C ILE A 380 26.71 13.97 -8.09
N GLU A 381 26.15 15.05 -8.63
CA GLU A 381 26.17 15.33 -10.08
C GLU A 381 27.60 15.47 -10.59
N LYS A 382 28.47 16.16 -9.85
CA LYS A 382 29.87 16.34 -10.20
C LYS A 382 30.65 15.04 -10.27
N VAL A 383 30.44 14.14 -9.30
CA VAL A 383 31.17 12.87 -9.19
C VAL A 383 30.64 11.83 -10.18
N THR A 384 29.34 11.83 -10.43
CA THR A 384 28.70 10.83 -11.30
C THR A 384 28.64 11.26 -12.76
N GLY A 385 28.63 12.56 -13.05
CA GLY A 385 28.40 13.12 -14.38
C GLY A 385 26.96 12.99 -14.87
N GLN A 386 26.02 12.63 -13.98
CA GLN A 386 24.59 12.44 -14.27
C GLN A 386 23.74 13.43 -13.46
N GLU A 387 22.51 13.67 -13.89
CA GLU A 387 21.58 14.53 -13.15
C GLU A 387 21.15 13.86 -11.84
N PHE A 388 21.00 14.62 -10.76
CA PHE A 388 20.73 14.08 -9.42
C PHE A 388 19.54 13.09 -9.39
N ALA A 389 18.43 13.45 -10.07
CA ALA A 389 17.24 12.60 -10.10
C ALA A 389 17.46 11.26 -10.81
N GLU A 390 18.27 11.25 -11.88
CA GLU A 390 18.63 10.03 -12.62
C GLU A 390 19.51 9.13 -11.75
N VAL A 391 20.44 9.72 -10.99
CA VAL A 391 21.30 8.99 -10.05
C VAL A 391 20.47 8.32 -8.96
N VAL A 392 19.48 9.01 -8.38
CA VAL A 392 18.60 8.40 -7.36
C VAL A 392 17.74 7.30 -7.96
N GLU A 393 17.22 7.48 -9.18
CA GLU A 393 16.45 6.45 -9.87
C GLU A 393 17.28 5.18 -10.12
N GLU A 394 18.49 5.32 -10.66
CA GLU A 394 19.41 4.23 -10.97
C GLU A 394 19.87 3.50 -9.70
N ARG A 395 20.21 4.25 -8.64
CA ARG A 395 20.92 3.70 -7.48
C ARG A 395 20.04 3.34 -6.29
N ILE A 396 18.82 3.86 -6.24
CA ILE A 396 17.88 3.62 -5.14
C ILE A 396 16.58 3.05 -5.67
N PHE A 397 15.87 3.77 -6.55
CA PHE A 397 14.51 3.37 -6.91
C PHE A 397 14.47 2.07 -7.69
N ALA A 398 15.36 1.87 -8.66
CA ALA A 398 15.42 0.63 -9.43
C ALA A 398 15.84 -0.58 -8.56
N PRO A 399 16.92 -0.53 -7.75
CA PRO A 399 17.32 -1.65 -6.88
C PRO A 399 16.27 -1.97 -5.80
N ALA A 400 15.63 -0.95 -5.22
CA ALA A 400 14.59 -1.13 -4.21
C ALA A 400 13.20 -1.38 -4.81
N GLN A 401 13.09 -1.54 -6.14
CA GLN A 401 11.82 -1.77 -6.85
C GLN A 401 10.73 -0.72 -6.59
N MET A 402 11.14 0.54 -6.38
CA MET A 402 10.27 1.69 -6.14
C MET A 402 9.71 2.25 -7.45
N LYS A 403 8.93 1.43 -8.17
CA LYS A 403 8.50 1.69 -9.56
C LYS A 403 7.53 2.86 -9.71
N ARG A 404 7.04 3.42 -8.60
CA ARG A 404 6.08 4.52 -8.58
C ARG A 404 6.65 5.77 -7.89
N SER A 405 7.95 5.79 -7.63
CA SER A 405 8.67 6.91 -7.03
C SER A 405 9.42 7.72 -8.08
N GLY A 406 9.64 9.01 -7.82
CA GLY A 406 10.37 9.87 -8.75
C GLY A 406 10.42 11.34 -8.34
N TYR A 407 11.26 12.11 -9.05
CA TYR A 407 11.33 13.56 -8.94
C TYR A 407 10.52 14.19 -10.08
N PHE A 408 9.21 14.26 -9.88
CA PHE A 408 8.27 14.73 -10.90
C PHE A 408 8.17 16.26 -10.92
N TYR A 409 7.88 16.78 -12.11
CA TYR A 409 7.58 18.19 -12.29
C TYR A 409 6.09 18.46 -12.03
N LEU A 410 5.77 19.51 -11.29
CA LEU A 410 4.40 19.84 -10.88
C LEU A 410 3.46 20.17 -12.06
N ASP A 411 4.00 20.61 -13.21
CA ASP A 411 3.25 20.89 -14.43
C ASP A 411 3.02 19.66 -15.33
N ARG A 412 3.55 18.49 -14.95
CA ARG A 412 3.42 17.22 -15.68
C ARG A 412 3.44 16.01 -14.74
N LEU A 413 2.69 16.08 -13.64
CA LEU A 413 2.57 14.99 -12.68
C LEU A 413 2.02 13.70 -13.33
N PRO A 414 2.60 12.52 -13.04
CA PRO A 414 2.07 11.24 -13.51
C PRO A 414 0.69 10.91 -12.92
N ALA A 415 0.03 9.90 -13.50
CA ALA A 415 -1.25 9.38 -13.00
C ALA A 415 -1.16 8.91 -11.53
N HIS A 416 -2.30 8.90 -10.84
CA HIS A 416 -2.42 8.57 -9.40
C HIS A 416 -1.45 9.33 -8.49
N THR A 417 -1.24 10.62 -8.76
CA THR A 417 -0.47 11.52 -7.89
C THR A 417 -1.42 12.47 -7.17
N ALA A 418 -1.27 12.59 -5.85
CA ALA A 418 -2.05 13.53 -5.04
C ALA A 418 -1.59 14.97 -5.29
N ILE A 419 -2.56 15.88 -5.36
CA ILE A 419 -2.33 17.31 -5.34
C ILE A 419 -2.20 17.76 -3.89
N GLY A 420 -1.16 18.52 -3.55
CA GLY A 420 -1.01 19.09 -2.21
C GLY A 420 -1.93 20.29 -2.00
N TYR A 421 -2.60 20.34 -0.84
CA TYR A 421 -3.56 21.38 -0.51
C TYR A 421 -3.11 22.22 0.69
N VAL A 422 -3.02 23.53 0.47
CA VAL A 422 -2.83 24.53 1.53
C VAL A 422 -4.21 25.02 1.95
N GLU A 423 -4.52 24.83 3.23
CA GLU A 423 -5.75 25.34 3.85
C GLU A 423 -5.52 26.77 4.34
N GLU A 424 -6.41 27.67 3.95
CA GLU A 424 -6.51 29.04 4.48
C GLU A 424 -7.82 29.16 5.28
N ALA A 425 -8.02 30.27 5.99
CA ALA A 425 -9.20 30.43 6.85
C ALA A 425 -10.55 30.25 6.13
N ASP A 426 -10.64 30.74 4.88
CA ASP A 426 -11.91 30.80 4.13
C ASP A 426 -11.91 29.95 2.84
N PHE A 427 -10.76 29.42 2.42
CA PHE A 427 -10.63 28.66 1.17
C PHE A 427 -9.42 27.72 1.22
N TRP A 428 -9.34 26.83 0.24
CA TRP A 428 -8.15 26.03 -0.02
C TRP A 428 -7.56 26.38 -1.38
N ARG A 429 -6.27 26.14 -1.54
CA ARG A 429 -5.57 26.21 -2.84
C ARG A 429 -4.59 25.06 -2.98
N THR A 430 -4.18 24.79 -4.21
CA THR A 430 -3.11 23.81 -4.46
C THR A 430 -1.75 24.43 -4.14
N ASN A 431 -0.77 23.60 -3.86
CA ASN A 431 0.61 24.03 -3.61
C ASN A 431 1.43 24.28 -4.89
N GLN A 432 0.78 24.35 -6.07
CA GLN A 432 1.45 24.37 -7.37
C GLN A 432 2.42 25.55 -7.56
N TYR A 433 2.23 26.65 -6.82
CA TYR A 433 3.12 27.83 -6.83
C TYR A 433 3.87 28.04 -5.51
N ALA A 434 3.76 27.11 -4.57
CA ALA A 434 4.30 27.23 -3.22
C ALA A 434 5.59 26.43 -3.00
N LEU A 435 5.99 25.61 -3.98
CA LEU A 435 7.16 24.72 -3.94
C LEU A 435 7.99 24.92 -5.21
N PRO A 436 9.28 24.56 -5.26
CA PRO A 436 10.01 24.39 -6.52
C PRO A 436 9.24 23.50 -7.52
N ILE A 437 9.35 23.77 -8.82
CA ILE A 437 8.59 23.00 -9.85
C ILE A 437 8.93 21.52 -9.85
N ARG A 438 10.12 21.16 -9.35
CA ARG A 438 10.58 19.80 -9.19
C ARG A 438 11.35 19.69 -7.87
N GLY A 439 11.18 18.57 -7.18
CA GLY A 439 12.03 18.25 -6.04
C GLY A 439 13.50 18.05 -6.44
N GLY A 440 14.39 18.08 -5.45
CA GLY A 440 15.82 17.92 -5.58
C GLY A 440 16.46 17.22 -4.38
N ALA A 441 17.74 17.49 -4.15
CA ALA A 441 18.55 16.81 -3.15
C ALA A 441 18.15 17.13 -1.69
N ASP A 442 17.51 18.26 -1.45
CA ASP A 442 17.02 18.67 -0.13
C ASP A 442 15.56 18.27 0.13
N GLY A 443 14.75 17.99 -0.89
CA GLY A 443 13.35 17.67 -0.69
C GLY A 443 12.52 17.47 -1.96
N GLY A 444 11.28 17.03 -1.79
CA GLY A 444 10.24 17.10 -2.84
C GLY A 444 10.17 15.91 -3.80
N ALA A 445 10.80 14.77 -3.47
CA ALA A 445 10.51 13.53 -4.20
C ALA A 445 9.05 13.10 -3.99
N TYR A 446 8.54 12.28 -4.91
CA TYR A 446 7.24 11.64 -4.80
C TYR A 446 7.40 10.14 -4.61
N VAL A 447 6.62 9.54 -3.70
CA VAL A 447 6.64 8.09 -3.43
C VAL A 447 5.22 7.56 -3.18
N THR A 448 5.06 6.24 -3.23
CA THR A 448 3.90 5.55 -2.64
C THR A 448 4.28 4.95 -1.29
N ALA A 449 3.28 4.61 -0.48
CA ALA A 449 3.54 3.97 0.82
C ALA A 449 4.26 2.62 0.68
N GLY A 450 3.88 1.82 -0.32
CA GLY A 450 4.54 0.55 -0.62
C GLY A 450 5.98 0.71 -1.11
N ASP A 451 6.26 1.71 -1.94
CA ASP A 451 7.64 2.00 -2.36
C ASP A 451 8.52 2.43 -1.19
N MET A 452 7.99 3.23 -0.26
CA MET A 452 8.72 3.63 0.95
C MET A 452 9.01 2.43 1.86
N ALA A 453 8.09 1.45 1.93
CA ALA A 453 8.33 0.20 2.63
C ALA A 453 9.44 -0.64 1.99
N ASN A 454 9.46 -0.73 0.65
CA ASN A 454 10.53 -1.40 -0.08
C ASN A 454 11.88 -0.70 0.14
N PHE A 455 11.90 0.63 0.13
CA PHE A 455 13.11 1.41 0.45
C PHE A 455 13.68 1.03 1.82
N TRP A 456 12.86 1.09 2.88
CA TRP A 456 13.32 0.77 4.23
C TRP A 456 13.85 -0.65 4.33
N LYS A 457 13.15 -1.61 3.72
CA LYS A 457 13.59 -3.00 3.66
C LYS A 457 14.97 -3.11 3.01
N CYS A 458 15.13 -2.56 1.80
CA CYS A 458 16.38 -2.63 1.04
C CYS A 458 17.53 -1.82 1.66
N LEU A 459 17.22 -0.76 2.41
CA LEU A 459 18.21 -0.03 3.20
C LEU A 459 18.70 -0.90 4.38
N MET A 460 17.76 -1.46 5.15
CA MET A 460 18.08 -2.17 6.40
C MET A 460 18.63 -3.58 6.18
N ASP A 461 18.30 -4.25 5.07
CA ASP A 461 18.83 -5.58 4.73
C ASP A 461 20.21 -5.55 4.06
N GLY A 462 20.71 -4.34 3.75
CA GLY A 462 22.01 -4.12 3.11
C GLY A 462 22.00 -4.22 1.58
N THR A 463 20.82 -4.23 0.94
CA THR A 463 20.72 -4.16 -0.53
C THR A 463 21.26 -2.83 -1.07
N LEU A 464 21.00 -1.71 -0.38
CA LEU A 464 21.42 -0.38 -0.84
C LEU A 464 22.80 0.04 -0.34
N LEU A 465 23.24 -0.47 0.81
CA LEU A 465 24.50 -0.13 1.47
C LEU A 465 25.13 -1.36 2.12
N SER A 466 26.46 -1.47 2.12
CA SER A 466 27.14 -2.50 2.92
C SER A 466 26.84 -2.30 4.41
N ARG A 467 26.96 -3.37 5.21
CA ARG A 467 26.68 -3.29 6.66
C ARG A 467 27.55 -2.25 7.36
N GLU A 468 28.80 -2.10 6.93
CA GLU A 468 29.75 -1.14 7.50
C GLU A 468 29.31 0.29 7.22
N ILE A 469 28.94 0.60 5.97
CA ILE A 469 28.49 1.94 5.58
C ILE A 469 27.12 2.26 6.18
N LEU A 470 26.20 1.28 6.21
CA LEU A 470 24.90 1.44 6.87
C LEU A 470 25.08 1.73 8.37
N SER A 471 25.99 1.01 9.04
CA SER A 471 26.30 1.28 10.45
C SER A 471 26.85 2.69 10.66
N ALA A 472 27.69 3.19 9.75
CA ALA A 472 28.17 4.57 9.81
C ALA A 472 27.05 5.59 9.58
N MET A 473 26.13 5.32 8.65
CA MET A 473 24.98 6.18 8.36
C MET A 473 24.01 6.28 9.56
N LEU A 474 23.79 5.17 10.27
CA LEU A 474 22.86 5.06 11.40
C LEU A 474 23.47 5.43 12.76
N GLN A 475 24.75 5.81 12.79
CA GLN A 475 25.41 6.29 14.01
C GLN A 475 24.95 7.72 14.34
N VAL A 476 24.81 8.03 15.63
CA VAL A 476 24.59 9.40 16.09
C VAL A 476 25.86 10.22 15.88
N HIS A 477 25.77 11.23 15.02
CA HIS A 477 26.87 12.16 14.71
C HIS A 477 26.63 13.57 15.23
N ALA A 478 25.37 13.96 15.38
CA ALA A 478 24.98 15.25 15.94
C ALA A 478 23.71 15.11 16.77
N SER A 479 23.49 16.05 17.69
CA SER A 479 22.27 16.14 18.49
C SER A 479 21.75 17.57 18.44
N GLY A 480 20.45 17.72 18.17
CA GLY A 480 19.74 18.99 18.21
C GLY A 480 18.57 18.95 19.19
N GLU A 481 17.83 20.06 19.30
CA GLU A 481 16.65 20.14 20.18
C GLU A 481 15.57 19.10 19.84
N ASN A 482 15.48 18.71 18.56
CA ASN A 482 14.49 17.77 18.04
C ASN A 482 14.94 16.30 18.04
N GLY A 483 16.15 16.01 18.53
CA GLY A 483 16.68 14.64 18.65
C GLY A 483 18.07 14.46 18.06
N ASP A 484 18.49 13.20 18.04
CA ASP A 484 19.79 12.79 17.50
C ASP A 484 19.70 12.60 15.97
N TYR A 485 20.82 12.85 15.28
CA TYR A 485 20.91 12.82 13.84
C TYR A 485 22.12 11.99 13.37
N GLY A 486 21.87 11.12 12.39
CA GLY A 486 22.88 10.40 11.64
C GLY A 486 23.20 11.09 10.32
N TYR A 487 23.51 10.33 9.28
CA TYR A 487 23.63 10.88 7.93
C TYR A 487 22.27 10.94 7.25
N GLY A 488 21.66 12.13 7.25
CA GLY A 488 20.35 12.38 6.62
C GLY A 488 19.16 11.69 7.30
N ILE A 489 19.31 11.21 8.53
CA ILE A 489 18.30 10.41 9.23
C ILE A 489 18.20 10.79 10.71
N TRP A 490 16.97 10.86 11.23
CA TRP A 490 16.73 11.10 12.65
C TRP A 490 16.75 9.79 13.43
N ILE A 491 17.34 9.83 14.63
CA ILE A 491 17.51 8.69 15.52
C ILE A 491 16.82 9.01 16.84
N GLN A 492 15.94 8.12 17.30
CA GLN A 492 15.30 8.25 18.61
C GLN A 492 15.65 7.04 19.48
N GLY A 493 16.24 7.30 20.66
CA GLY A 493 16.61 6.28 21.64
C GLY A 493 17.96 6.59 22.28
N ARG A 494 18.60 5.58 22.87
CA ARG A 494 19.99 5.66 23.35
C ARG A 494 20.87 4.75 22.49
N ALA A 495 22.18 4.96 22.49
CA ALA A 495 23.13 4.21 21.65
C ALA A 495 22.98 2.66 21.71
N ASN A 496 22.51 2.12 22.84
CA ASN A 496 22.30 0.67 23.04
C ASN A 496 20.82 0.23 22.95
N SER A 497 19.90 1.15 22.65
CA SER A 497 18.45 0.92 22.57
C SER A 497 17.84 2.02 21.70
N VAL A 498 18.01 1.89 20.38
CA VAL A 498 17.36 2.76 19.40
C VAL A 498 15.93 2.28 19.21
N SER A 499 14.96 3.15 19.52
CA SER A 499 13.53 2.86 19.36
C SER A 499 13.07 2.99 17.91
N LYS A 500 13.58 3.99 17.18
CA LYS A 500 13.32 4.14 15.74
C LYS A 500 14.37 4.97 15.01
N TYR A 501 14.54 4.63 13.75
CA TYR A 501 15.15 5.48 12.73
C TYR A 501 14.03 6.09 11.89
N HIS A 502 14.03 7.40 11.69
CA HIS A 502 12.90 8.04 11.04
C HIS A 502 13.28 9.26 10.20
N ILE A 503 12.38 9.59 9.29
CA ILE A 503 12.41 10.78 8.46
C ILE A 503 11.04 11.44 8.47
N MET A 504 11.05 12.75 8.27
CA MET A 504 9.85 13.54 8.17
C MET A 504 10.05 14.67 7.16
N GLY A 505 8.94 15.18 6.65
CA GLY A 505 8.95 16.29 5.72
C GLY A 505 7.65 17.07 5.81
N TYR A 506 7.78 18.39 5.73
CA TYR A 506 6.66 19.32 5.71
C TYR A 506 6.93 20.38 4.68
N ASP A 507 5.91 20.68 3.91
CA ASP A 507 5.91 21.67 2.85
C ASP A 507 4.47 22.22 2.77
N PRO A 508 4.24 23.40 2.18
CA PRO A 508 2.92 23.79 1.75
C PRO A 508 2.21 22.64 0.98
N GLY A 509 1.10 22.16 1.54
CA GLY A 509 0.28 21.08 1.02
C GLY A 509 0.81 19.65 1.25
N VAL A 510 1.83 19.47 2.09
CA VAL A 510 2.48 18.17 2.30
C VAL A 510 2.83 17.97 3.76
N SER A 511 2.54 16.78 4.29
CA SER A 511 3.15 16.30 5.52
C SER A 511 3.44 14.82 5.42
N PHE A 512 4.61 14.43 5.90
CA PHE A 512 5.16 13.09 5.73
C PHE A 512 5.92 12.66 6.96
N HIS A 513 5.69 11.43 7.39
CA HIS A 513 6.51 10.73 8.38
C HIS A 513 6.74 9.29 7.94
N SER A 514 7.95 8.79 8.11
CA SER A 514 8.24 7.38 7.89
C SER A 514 9.33 6.91 8.85
N ALA A 515 9.16 5.73 9.43
CA ALA A 515 10.03 5.19 10.45
C ALA A 515 10.24 3.68 10.29
N PHE A 516 11.46 3.24 10.60
CA PHE A 516 11.80 1.85 10.84
C PHE A 516 12.03 1.64 12.35
N TYR A 517 11.38 0.63 12.91
CA TYR A 517 11.52 0.22 14.31
C TYR A 517 12.35 -1.06 14.37
N PRO A 518 13.60 -1.00 14.88
CA PRO A 518 14.52 -2.13 14.83
C PRO A 518 14.07 -3.34 15.64
N GLU A 519 13.42 -3.12 16.78
CA GLU A 519 13.01 -4.20 17.69
C GLU A 519 11.96 -5.11 17.05
N GLU A 520 10.94 -4.55 16.40
CA GLU A 520 9.90 -5.33 15.73
C GLU A 520 10.17 -5.57 14.24
N ALA A 521 11.33 -5.13 13.73
CA ALA A 521 11.66 -5.10 12.31
C ALA A 521 10.51 -4.54 11.44
N SER A 522 9.90 -3.45 11.91
CA SER A 522 8.66 -2.92 11.34
C SER A 522 8.84 -1.57 10.68
N VAL A 523 8.02 -1.28 9.66
CA VAL A 523 8.02 0.01 8.95
C VAL A 523 6.65 0.66 9.08
N LEU A 524 6.62 1.92 9.47
CA LEU A 524 5.43 2.76 9.47
C LEU A 524 5.65 3.96 8.55
N THR A 525 4.75 4.17 7.60
CA THR A 525 4.76 5.33 6.70
C THR A 525 3.41 6.01 6.72
N VAL A 526 3.43 7.35 6.83
CA VAL A 526 2.26 8.21 6.76
C VAL A 526 2.53 9.31 5.73
N LEU A 527 1.70 9.36 4.70
CA LEU A 527 1.75 10.32 3.59
C LEU A 527 0.48 11.16 3.63
N SER A 528 0.58 12.48 3.57
CA SER A 528 -0.56 13.40 3.59
C SER A 528 -0.39 14.50 2.55
N ASN A 529 -1.47 14.82 1.84
CA ASN A 529 -1.54 15.94 0.90
C ASN A 529 -2.14 17.21 1.54
N LYS A 530 -1.90 17.38 2.85
CA LYS A 530 -2.18 18.57 3.66
C LYS A 530 -0.93 18.95 4.46
N ASN A 531 -0.82 20.21 4.89
CA ASN A 531 0.30 20.74 5.69
C ASN A 531 0.57 19.97 7.00
N SER A 532 -0.41 19.22 7.50
CA SER A 532 -0.34 18.53 8.79
C SER A 532 -1.10 17.21 8.78
N GLY A 533 -1.03 16.48 9.91
CA GLY A 533 -1.74 15.23 10.16
C GLY A 533 -0.82 14.01 10.19
N ALA A 534 0.26 13.97 9.41
CA ALA A 534 1.16 12.81 9.40
C ALA A 534 1.77 12.50 10.77
N ARG A 535 2.17 13.54 11.52
CA ARG A 535 2.70 13.42 12.89
C ARG A 535 1.65 12.96 13.89
N ASP A 536 0.42 13.45 13.78
CA ASP A 536 -0.67 13.08 14.69
C ASP A 536 -0.98 11.59 14.53
N ILE A 537 -1.08 11.12 13.29
CA ILE A 537 -1.32 9.71 12.99
C ILE A 537 -0.16 8.82 13.46
N ILE A 538 1.10 9.17 13.16
CA ILE A 538 2.23 8.32 13.57
C ILE A 538 2.28 8.21 15.10
N LYS A 539 2.04 9.31 15.81
CA LYS A 539 2.03 9.35 17.27
C LYS A 539 0.89 8.49 17.83
N THR A 540 -0.31 8.58 17.28
CA THR A 540 -1.44 7.73 17.72
C THR A 540 -1.14 6.24 17.53
N ILE A 541 -0.52 5.84 16.42
CA ILE A 541 -0.13 4.43 16.20
C ILE A 541 0.94 4.00 17.21
N GLU A 542 1.92 4.87 17.49
CA GLU A 542 2.96 4.61 18.48
C GLU A 542 2.38 4.47 19.90
N GLU A 543 1.44 5.33 20.29
CA GLU A 543 0.76 5.25 21.60
C GLU A 543 -0.07 3.97 21.74
N LEU A 544 -0.77 3.56 20.69
CA LEU A 544 -1.53 2.30 20.66
C LEU A 544 -0.64 1.04 20.78
N LYS A 545 0.64 1.14 20.40
CA LYS A 545 1.61 0.06 20.65
C LYS A 545 1.97 -0.02 22.13
N ILE A 546 2.20 1.12 22.78
CA ILE A 546 2.61 1.20 24.20
C ILE A 546 1.52 0.69 25.15
N GLU A 547 0.23 0.88 24.81
CA GLU A 547 -0.87 0.39 25.65
C GLU A 547 -1.08 -1.14 25.58
N LYS A 548 -0.45 -1.84 24.63
CA LYS A 548 -0.57 -3.30 24.45
C LYS A 548 0.59 -4.10 25.03
N GLU A 549 1.61 -3.42 25.58
CA GLU A 549 2.73 -3.99 26.35
C GLU A 549 2.51 -3.78 27.85
#